data_AF-A0A522IM93-F1
#
_entry.id   AF-A0A522IM93-F1
#
_cell.length_a   1.000
_cell.length_b   1.000
_cell.length_c   1.000
_cell.angle_alpha   90.00
_cell.angle_beta   90.00
_cell.angle_gamma   90.00
#
_symmetry.space_group_name_H-M   'P 1'
#
loop_
_entity.id
_entity.type
_entity.pdbx_description
1 polymer ?
#
loop_
_entity_poly.entity_id
_entity_poly.type
_entity_poly.pdbx_seq_one_letter_code
_entity_poly.pdbx_strand_id
1 'polypeptide(L)'
;MEAFEKKYPNARPSFNAVAGYDGMHLIDLVLQKSNGKTDAESFINAAKGISWESPRGPVRIDPETRNMEQREYYREVKKVNGVLQNVEFGQATPGPKL
;
A
#
# COMPACT_ATOMS: atom_id res chain seq x y z
N MET A 1 -9.69 -5.46 -4.78
CA MET A 1 -10.54 -4.41 -5.41
C MET A 1 -12.01 -4.79 -5.36
N GLU A 2 -12.37 -6.00 -5.80
CA GLU A 2 -13.76 -6.50 -5.81
C GLU A 2 -14.52 -6.34 -4.48
N ALA A 3 -13.89 -6.65 -3.35
CA ALA A 3 -14.52 -6.52 -2.04
C ALA A 3 -14.89 -5.06 -1.69
N PHE A 4 -14.09 -4.09 -2.13
CA PHE A 4 -14.37 -2.67 -1.90
C PHE A 4 -15.54 -2.22 -2.78
N GLU A 5 -15.54 -2.59 -4.07
CA GLU A 5 -16.62 -2.25 -5.01
C GLU A 5 -17.96 -2.86 -4.58
N LYS A 6 -17.94 -4.11 -4.08
CA LYS A 6 -19.14 -4.75 -3.52
C LYS A 6 -19.69 -4.00 -2.31
N LYS A 7 -18.83 -3.46 -1.45
CA LYS A 7 -19.22 -2.71 -0.25
C LYS A 7 -19.62 -1.27 -0.57
N TYR A 8 -19.02 -0.67 -1.59
CA TYR A 8 -19.21 0.71 -2.01
C TYR A 8 -19.52 0.75 -3.51
N PRO A 9 -20.74 0.38 -3.94
CA PRO A 9 -21.07 0.17 -5.36
C PRO A 9 -20.92 1.40 -6.25
N ASN A 10 -20.95 2.60 -5.66
CA ASN A 10 -20.82 3.87 -6.37
C ASN A 10 -19.45 4.54 -6.17
N ALA A 11 -18.49 3.86 -5.52
CA ALA A 11 -17.17 4.40 -5.27
C ALA A 11 -16.09 3.46 -5.82
N ARG A 12 -15.13 4.03 -6.54
CA ARG A 12 -13.94 3.29 -6.96
C ARG A 12 -12.86 3.39 -5.88
N PRO A 13 -12.09 2.32 -5.64
CA PRO A 13 -10.96 2.40 -4.73
C PRO A 13 -9.95 3.42 -5.26
N SER A 14 -9.81 4.53 -4.55
CA SER A 14 -8.80 5.54 -4.84
C SER A 14 -7.47 5.19 -4.16
N PHE A 15 -6.39 5.88 -4.52
CA PHE A 15 -5.10 5.72 -3.86
C PHE A 15 -5.18 5.91 -2.33
N ASN A 16 -6.08 6.78 -1.84
CA ASN A 16 -6.34 6.99 -0.41
C ASN A 16 -6.94 5.74 0.25
N ALA A 17 -7.85 5.04 -0.43
CA ALA A 17 -8.46 3.82 0.10
C ALA A 17 -7.40 2.71 0.25
N VAL A 18 -6.49 2.60 -0.72
CA VAL A 18 -5.37 1.65 -0.64
C VAL A 18 -4.39 2.04 0.48
N ALA A 19 -4.13 3.34 0.69
CA ALA A 19 -3.29 3.80 1.81
C ALA A 19 -3.89 3.45 3.19
N GLY A 20 -5.20 3.63 3.36
CA GLY A 20 -5.89 3.20 4.56
C GLY A 20 -5.83 1.68 4.77
N TYR A 21 -6.00 0.90 3.70
CA TYR A 21 -5.88 -0.57 3.75
C TYR A 21 -4.48 -1.00 4.19
N ASP A 22 -3.44 -0.45 3.56
CA ASP A 22 -2.05 -0.77 3.87
C ASP A 22 -1.66 -0.38 5.31
N GLY A 23 -2.16 0.76 5.79
CA GLY A 23 -1.93 1.18 7.18
C GLY A 23 -2.50 0.18 8.19
N MET A 24 -3.74 -0.29 7.98
CA MET A 24 -4.35 -1.28 8.87
C MET A 24 -3.70 -2.65 8.74
N HIS A 25 -3.31 -3.05 7.52
CA HIS A 25 -2.60 -4.29 7.30
C HIS A 25 -1.23 -4.31 7.97
N LEU A 26 -0.49 -3.19 7.95
CA LEU A 26 0.76 -3.06 8.71
C LEU A 26 0.53 -3.24 10.21
N ILE A 27 -0.53 -2.65 10.77
CA ILE A 27 -0.84 -2.80 12.21
C ILE A 27 -1.10 -4.28 12.56
N ASP A 28 -1.88 -4.99 11.74
CA ASP A 28 -2.13 -6.43 11.92
C ASP A 28 -0.83 -7.25 11.89
N LEU A 29 0.01 -7.03 10.88
CA LEU A 29 1.32 -7.71 10.76
C LEU A 29 2.24 -7.41 11.94
N VAL A 30 2.25 -6.16 12.42
CA VAL A 30 3.04 -5.77 13.60
C VAL A 30 2.56 -6.49 14.84
N LEU A 31 1.24 -6.54 15.08
CA LEU A 31 0.67 -7.23 16.23
C LEU A 31 0.96 -8.73 16.19
N GLN A 32 0.90 -9.35 15.01
CA GLN A 32 1.28 -10.75 14.84
C GLN A 32 2.78 -10.97 15.17
N LYS A 33 3.66 -10.10 14.66
CA LYS A 33 5.11 -10.20 14.87
C LYS A 33 5.52 -9.87 16.32
N SER A 34 4.79 -8.98 17.00
CA SER A 34 5.08 -8.54 18.36
C SER A 34 4.42 -9.41 19.43
N ASN A 35 3.67 -10.44 19.05
CA ASN A 35 2.81 -11.24 19.93
C ASN A 35 1.81 -10.37 20.73
N GLY A 36 1.18 -9.42 20.04
CA GLY A 36 0.13 -8.57 20.60
C GLY A 36 0.61 -7.42 21.49
N LYS A 37 1.93 -7.14 21.53
CA LYS A 37 2.44 -5.96 22.25
C LYS A 37 1.97 -4.67 21.57
N THR A 38 1.48 -3.74 22.38
CA THR A 38 0.88 -2.48 21.93
C THR A 38 1.69 -1.24 22.33
N ASP A 39 2.87 -1.40 22.91
CA ASP A 39 3.76 -0.27 23.22
C ASP A 39 4.47 0.25 21.96
N ALA A 40 4.80 1.55 21.97
CA ALA A 40 5.34 2.25 20.81
C ALA A 40 6.70 1.70 20.35
N GLU A 41 7.57 1.31 21.28
CA GLU A 41 8.90 0.80 20.95
C GLU A 41 8.81 -0.57 20.25
N SER A 42 8.02 -1.49 20.81
CA SER A 42 7.74 -2.79 20.19
C SER A 42 7.13 -2.62 18.81
N PHE A 43 6.21 -1.67 18.64
CA PHE A 43 5.59 -1.40 17.34
C PHE A 43 6.63 -0.96 16.30
N ILE A 44 7.44 0.06 16.63
CA ILE A 44 8.45 0.60 15.71
C ILE A 44 9.45 -0.48 15.33
N ASN A 45 9.95 -1.24 16.31
CA ASN A 45 10.94 -2.29 16.08
C ASN A 45 10.38 -3.45 15.24
N ALA A 46 9.12 -3.81 15.45
CA ALA A 46 8.46 -4.83 14.64
C ALA A 46 8.20 -4.36 13.21
N ALA A 47 7.74 -3.11 13.03
CA ALA A 47 7.35 -2.55 11.73
C ALA A 47 8.51 -2.42 10.74
N LYS A 48 9.71 -2.11 11.22
CA LYS A 48 10.91 -1.96 10.40
C LYS A 48 11.15 -3.20 9.53
N GLY A 49 11.27 -3.00 8.23
CA GLY A 49 11.58 -4.03 7.25
C GLY A 49 10.42 -4.98 6.91
N ILE A 50 9.22 -4.83 7.49
CA ILE A 50 8.05 -5.61 7.10
C ILE A 50 7.72 -5.31 5.63
N SER A 51 7.42 -6.37 4.88
CA SER A 51 7.02 -6.32 3.47
C SER A 51 5.79 -7.18 3.21
N TRP A 52 4.91 -6.75 2.31
CA TRP A 52 3.71 -7.47 1.92
C TRP A 52 3.27 -7.14 0.50
N GLU A 53 2.33 -7.93 -0.03
CA GLU A 53 1.66 -7.66 -1.29
C GLU A 53 0.42 -6.78 -1.05
N SER A 54 0.49 -5.53 -1.50
CA SER A 54 -0.63 -4.59 -1.46
C SER A 54 -1.45 -4.67 -2.74
N PRO A 55 -2.71 -4.21 -2.78
CA PRO A 55 -3.43 -3.99 -4.03
C PRO A 55 -2.69 -3.09 -5.05
N ARG A 56 -1.70 -2.29 -4.61
CA ARG A 56 -0.83 -1.48 -5.48
C ARG A 56 0.46 -2.20 -5.94
N GLY A 57 0.66 -3.45 -5.53
CA GLY A 57 1.88 -4.22 -5.73
C GLY A 57 2.72 -4.38 -4.45
N PRO A 58 3.95 -4.91 -4.55
CA PRO A 58 4.78 -5.18 -3.37
C PRO A 58 5.23 -3.88 -2.72
N VAL A 59 5.15 -3.85 -1.39
CA VAL A 59 5.55 -2.72 -0.55
C VAL A 59 6.38 -3.19 0.64
N ARG A 60 7.17 -2.27 1.20
CA ARG A 60 8.00 -2.52 2.38
C ARG A 60 8.15 -1.26 3.22
N ILE A 61 8.33 -1.40 4.53
CA ILE A 61 8.75 -0.29 5.40
C ILE A 61 10.27 -0.27 5.46
N ASP A 62 10.88 0.81 4.99
CA ASP A 62 12.32 1.02 5.07
C ASP A 62 12.77 1.06 6.55
N PRO A 63 13.76 0.25 6.97
CA PRO A 63 14.13 0.15 8.38
C PRO A 63 14.83 1.40 8.95
N GLU A 64 15.41 2.24 8.09
CA GLU A 64 16.17 3.44 8.47
C GLU A 64 15.24 4.65 8.54
N THR A 65 14.55 4.93 7.42
CA THR A 65 13.70 6.12 7.28
C THR A 65 12.30 5.91 7.84
N ARG A 66 11.82 4.65 7.88
CA ARG A 66 10.44 4.25 8.20
C ARG A 66 9.41 4.70 7.15
N ASN A 67 9.88 5.13 5.98
CA ASN A 67 9.01 5.40 4.84
C ASN A 67 8.61 4.10 4.12
N MET A 68 7.48 4.13 3.44
CA MET A 68 7.04 3.03 2.60
C MET A 68 7.79 3.05 1.27
N GLU A 69 8.55 1.99 1.00
CA GLU A 69 9.06 1.65 -0.31
C GLU A 69 7.91 1.01 -1.11
N GLN A 70 7.56 1.60 -2.25
CA GLN A 70 6.52 1.10 -3.15
C GLN A 70 6.93 1.31 -4.60
N ARG A 71 6.35 0.54 -5.52
CA ARG A 71 6.52 0.81 -6.96
C ARG A 71 5.77 2.07 -7.36
N GLU A 72 6.43 2.89 -8.18
CA GLU A 72 5.81 4.03 -8.84
C GLU A 72 5.51 3.67 -10.29
N TYR A 73 4.31 4.01 -10.75
CA TYR A 73 3.83 3.67 -12.08
C TYR A 73 3.50 4.92 -12.87
N TYR A 74 3.90 4.92 -14.14
CA TYR A 74 3.49 5.90 -15.12
C TYR A 74 2.10 5.52 -15.65
N ARG A 75 1.19 6.50 -15.63
CA ARG A 75 -0.22 6.29 -15.94
C ARG A 75 -0.71 7.29 -16.95
N GLU A 76 -1.55 6.83 -17.85
CA GLU A 76 -2.23 7.64 -18.86
C GLU A 76 -3.74 7.57 -18.61
N VAL A 77 -4.42 8.71 -18.71
CA VAL A 77 -5.88 8.75 -18.58
C VAL A 77 -6.51 8.24 -19.87
N LYS A 78 -7.22 7.09 -19.80
CA LYS A 78 -7.94 6.50 -20.94
C LYS A 78 -9.40 6.22 -20.59
N LYS A 79 -10.26 6.27 -21.60
CA LYS A 79 -11.66 5.82 -21.47
C LYS A 79 -11.71 4.31 -21.65
N VAL A 80 -12.05 3.58 -20.59
CA VAL A 80 -12.19 2.12 -20.57
C VAL A 80 -13.61 1.79 -20.14
N ASN A 81 -14.35 1.09 -21.01
CA ASN A 81 -15.78 0.75 -20.81
C ASN A 81 -16.64 1.99 -20.47
N GLY A 82 -16.40 3.09 -21.18
CA GLY A 82 -17.17 4.32 -21.01
C GLY A 82 -16.71 5.23 -19.87
N VAL A 83 -15.77 4.80 -19.02
CA VAL A 83 -15.31 5.55 -17.83
C VAL A 83 -13.83 5.90 -17.93
N LEU A 84 -13.43 7.09 -17.47
CA LEU A 84 -12.02 7.48 -17.39
C LEU A 84 -11.29 6.66 -16.32
N GLN A 85 -10.12 6.13 -16.68
CA GLN A 85 -9.27 5.30 -15.83
C GLN A 85 -7.80 5.69 -16.01
N ASN A 86 -7.02 5.60 -14.94
CA ASN A 86 -5.57 5.73 -15.00
C ASN A 86 -4.98 4.37 -15.38
N VAL A 87 -4.66 4.19 -16.66
CA VAL A 87 -4.11 2.93 -17.17
C VAL A 87 -2.59 2.97 -17.07
N GLU A 88 -2.01 1.97 -16.41
CA GLU A 88 -0.57 1.83 -16.26
C GLU A 88 0.06 1.41 -17.59
N PHE A 89 1.13 2.11 -17.99
CA PHE A 89 1.87 1.80 -19.22
C PHE A 89 3.37 1.61 -18.98
N GLY A 90 3.83 1.87 -17.77
CA GLY A 90 5.22 1.67 -17.36
C GLY A 90 5.37 1.83 -15.86
N GLN A 91 6.55 1.48 -15.35
CA GLN A 91 6.93 1.67 -13.96
C GLN A 91 8.30 2.30 -13.87
N ALA A 92 8.51 3.12 -12.85
CA ALA A 92 9.81 3.67 -12.56
C ALA A 92 10.75 2.55 -12.10
N THR A 93 12.01 2.63 -12.52
CA THR A 93 13.09 1.86 -11.86
C THR A 93 13.25 2.42 -10.44
N PRO A 94 13.39 1.57 -9.40
CA PRO A 94 13.65 2.05 -8.05
C PRO A 94 14.81 3.03 -8.05
N GLY A 95 14.56 4.26 -7.58
CA GLY A 95 15.59 5.26 -7.41
C GLY A 95 16.56 4.91 -6.28
N PRO A 96 17.71 5.60 -6.17
CA PRO A 96 18.57 5.48 -5.01
C PRO A 96 17.76 5.80 -3.73
N LYS A 97 18.01 5.04 -2.66
CA LYS A 97 17.45 5.33 -1.34
C LYS A 97 17.84 6.75 -0.93
N LEU A 98 16.86 7.51 -0.45
CA LEU A 98 17.05 8.87 0.11
C LEU A 98 17.83 8.81 1.43
#